data_AF-A0A954G004-F1
#
_entry.id   AF-A0A954G004-F1
#
_cell.length_a   1.000
_cell.length_b   1.000
_cell.length_c   1.000
_cell.angle_alpha   90.00
_cell.angle_beta   90.00
_cell.angle_gamma   90.00
#
_symmetry.space_group_name_H-M   'P 1'
#
loop_
_entity.id
_entity.type
_entity.pdbx_description
1 polymer ?
#
loop_
_entity_poly.entity_id
_entity_poly.type
_entity_poly.pdbx_seq_one_letter_code
_entity_poly.pdbx_strand_id
1 'polypeptide(L)'
;QKYDVVVGINLLREGLDIPEVSLVAILDADKEGFLRSETSLIQTIGRSARHINAEVILYADRVTPSMQNAIDETERRRAIQEEYNRAHGITPETIKKAIKRGIEEEIEARQFVRESVGFSDESEYITQEFLVELEKEMLEAAEKLEFERAALLRDRIDELKNTGGKSGKMQAGKTSRAGKKGKRQRRRR
;
A
#
# COMPACT_ATOMS: atom_id res chain seq x y z
N GLN A 1 -9.92 -0.54 -4.86
CA GLN A 1 -10.11 -0.37 -6.32
C GLN A 1 -8.91 -1.01 -7.01
N LYS A 2 -9.14 -1.75 -8.10
CA LYS A 2 -8.07 -2.32 -8.92
C LYS A 2 -7.70 -1.30 -10.01
N TYR A 3 -6.40 -1.02 -10.16
CA TYR A 3 -5.88 -0.10 -11.18
C TYR A 3 -5.07 -0.91 -12.19
N ASP A 4 -5.41 -0.79 -13.46
CA ASP A 4 -4.71 -1.48 -14.55
C ASP A 4 -3.70 -0.57 -15.28
N VAL A 5 -3.80 0.75 -15.09
CA VAL A 5 -2.95 1.75 -15.75
C VAL A 5 -2.54 2.84 -14.78
N VAL A 6 -1.26 3.24 -14.85
CA VAL A 6 -0.71 4.39 -14.13
C VAL A 6 -0.16 5.37 -15.14
N VAL A 7 -0.57 6.64 -15.03
CA VAL A 7 -0.10 7.72 -15.89
C VAL A 7 0.68 8.72 -15.04
N GLY A 8 1.87 9.09 -15.50
CA GLY A 8 2.73 10.03 -14.77
C GLY A 8 3.77 10.68 -15.67
N ILE A 9 4.21 11.88 -15.27
CA ILE A 9 5.22 12.66 -16.00
C ILE A 9 6.63 12.10 -15.75
N ASN A 10 6.89 11.67 -14.52
CA ASN A 10 8.16 11.07 -14.14
C ASN A 10 7.91 9.80 -13.32
N LEU A 11 7.99 8.65 -14.00
CA LEU A 11 7.92 7.34 -13.36
C LEU A 11 9.28 6.90 -12.80
N LEU A 12 10.31 7.76 -12.87
CA LEU A 12 11.66 7.56 -12.35
C LEU A 12 11.76 7.83 -10.84
N ARG A 13 10.77 7.42 -10.05
CA ARG A 13 10.95 7.39 -8.60
C ARG A 13 11.68 6.11 -8.23
N GLU A 14 12.69 6.25 -7.37
CA GLU A 14 13.30 5.10 -6.70
C GLU A 14 12.17 4.26 -6.07
N GLY A 15 12.12 2.97 -6.41
CA GLY A 15 11.13 2.03 -5.86
C GLY A 15 9.93 1.67 -6.74
N LEU A 16 9.75 2.25 -7.94
CA LEU A 16 8.72 1.76 -8.88
C LEU A 16 9.22 0.50 -9.61
N ASP A 17 9.31 -0.61 -8.88
CA ASP A 17 9.70 -1.93 -9.40
C ASP A 17 8.48 -2.86 -9.37
N ILE A 18 7.71 -2.83 -10.47
CA ILE A 18 6.43 -3.52 -10.58
C ILE A 18 6.60 -4.66 -11.61
N PRO A 19 6.92 -5.90 -11.18
CA PRO A 19 7.10 -7.02 -12.09
C PRO A 19 5.84 -7.39 -12.88
N GLU A 20 4.67 -6.88 -12.50
CA GLU A 20 3.39 -7.03 -13.18
C GLU A 20 3.24 -6.11 -14.41
N VAL A 21 4.10 -5.10 -14.58
CA VAL A 21 4.04 -4.18 -15.73
C VAL A 21 4.60 -4.85 -16.97
N SER A 22 3.70 -5.20 -17.90
CA SER A 22 4.06 -5.76 -19.21
C SER A 22 4.27 -4.70 -20.29
N LEU A 23 3.71 -3.49 -20.14
CA LEU A 23 3.76 -2.45 -21.16
C LEU A 23 4.15 -1.10 -20.56
N VAL A 24 5.11 -0.43 -21.20
CA VAL A 24 5.46 0.98 -20.93
C VAL A 24 5.24 1.78 -22.20
N ALA A 25 4.38 2.81 -22.13
CA ALA A 25 4.15 3.73 -23.24
C ALA A 25 4.74 5.10 -22.90
N ILE A 26 5.67 5.58 -23.72
CA ILE A 26 6.29 6.91 -23.59
C ILE A 26 5.71 7.80 -24.69
N LEU A 27 4.83 8.71 -24.28
CA LEU A 27 4.30 9.75 -25.16
C LEU A 27 5.33 10.85 -25.39
N ASP A 28 5.31 11.47 -26.56
CA ASP A 28 6.23 12.56 -26.93
C ASP A 28 7.71 12.16 -26.69
N ALA A 29 8.09 10.97 -27.17
CA ALA A 29 9.42 10.42 -26.95
C ALA A 29 10.53 11.23 -27.65
N ASP A 30 10.18 11.97 -28.69
CA ASP A 30 11.11 12.81 -29.48
C ASP A 30 11.29 14.23 -28.95
N LYS A 31 10.58 14.61 -27.89
CA LYS A 31 10.69 15.92 -27.25
C LYS A 31 11.87 15.92 -26.29
N GLU A 32 13.05 16.23 -26.83
CA GLU A 32 14.29 16.26 -26.06
C GLU A 32 14.21 17.19 -24.84
N GLY A 33 14.93 16.82 -23.78
CA GLY A 33 14.90 17.47 -22.49
C GLY A 33 15.23 16.48 -21.38
N PHE A 34 15.11 16.90 -20.12
CA PHE A 34 15.47 16.06 -18.98
C PHE A 34 14.80 14.67 -19.02
N LEU A 35 13.48 14.63 -19.19
CA LEU A 35 12.68 13.39 -19.16
C LEU A 35 12.81 12.50 -20.41
N ARG A 36 13.48 12.98 -21.45
CA ARG A 36 13.71 12.27 -22.73
C ARG A 36 15.20 12.19 -23.09
N SER A 37 16.05 12.43 -22.10
CA SER A 37 17.47 12.11 -22.18
C SER A 37 17.66 10.61 -22.31
N GLU A 38 18.77 10.20 -22.93
CA GLU A 38 19.17 8.79 -23.04
C GLU A 38 19.03 8.02 -21.71
N THR A 39 19.57 8.58 -20.62
CA THR A 39 19.51 7.97 -19.29
C THR A 39 18.08 7.82 -18.77
N SER A 40 17.22 8.82 -18.98
CA SER A 40 15.82 8.77 -18.57
C SER A 40 15.01 7.75 -19.37
N LEU A 41 15.26 7.66 -20.68
CA LEU A 41 14.63 6.65 -21.54
C LEU A 41 15.03 5.24 -21.11
N ILE A 42 16.33 4.99 -20.90
CA ILE A 42 16.83 3.69 -20.44
C ILE A 42 16.20 3.30 -19.10
N GLN A 43 16.12 4.22 -18.14
CA GLN A 43 15.53 3.94 -16.83
C GLN A 43 14.02 3.67 -16.91
N THR A 44 13.32 4.36 -17.81
CA THR A 44 11.88 4.18 -18.06
C THR A 44 11.61 2.84 -18.73
N ILE A 45 12.39 2.48 -19.75
CA ILE A 45 12.38 1.16 -20.40
C ILE A 45 12.64 0.06 -19.36
N GLY A 46 13.61 0.26 -18.48
CA GLY A 46 13.97 -0.70 -17.44
C GLY A 46 12.87 -1.02 -16.43
N ARG A 47 11.77 -0.26 -16.39
CA ARG A 47 10.63 -0.53 -15.51
C ARG A 47 9.87 -1.81 -15.89
N SER A 48 9.77 -2.13 -17.18
CA SER A 48 9.11 -3.36 -17.63
C SER A 48 10.03 -4.56 -17.70
N ALA A 49 11.36 -4.39 -17.58
CA ALA A 49 12.36 -5.44 -17.82
C ALA A 49 12.27 -6.68 -16.91
N ARG A 50 11.41 -6.68 -15.89
CA ARG A 50 11.16 -7.83 -15.01
C ARG A 50 10.00 -8.72 -15.44
N HIS A 51 9.30 -8.33 -16.50
CA HIS A 51 8.20 -9.10 -17.08
C HIS A 51 8.65 -9.85 -18.34
N ILE A 52 8.24 -11.10 -18.51
CA ILE A 52 8.66 -11.91 -19.66
C ILE A 52 8.17 -11.35 -21.00
N ASN A 53 6.96 -10.79 -21.01
CA ASN A 53 6.35 -10.16 -22.19
C ASN A 53 6.47 -8.62 -22.12
N ALA A 54 7.59 -8.13 -21.60
CA ALA A 54 7.82 -6.69 -21.48
C ALA A 54 7.93 -6.03 -22.87
N GLU A 55 7.07 -5.05 -23.11
CA GLU A 55 7.06 -4.24 -24.31
C GLU A 55 7.17 -2.76 -23.95
N VAL A 56 7.87 -2.00 -24.79
CA VAL A 56 7.97 -0.55 -24.64
C VAL A 56 7.64 0.12 -25.96
N ILE A 57 6.69 1.06 -25.93
CA ILE A 57 6.25 1.83 -27.09
C ILE A 57 6.70 3.28 -26.92
N LEU A 58 7.51 3.75 -27.86
CA LEU A 58 7.97 5.14 -27.95
C LEU A 58 7.12 5.85 -29.01
N TYR A 59 6.18 6.70 -28.60
CA TYR A 59 5.40 7.52 -29.52
C TYR A 59 6.17 8.79 -29.88
N ALA A 60 6.55 8.93 -31.15
CA ALA A 60 7.40 10.00 -31.65
C ALA A 60 7.17 10.23 -33.14
N ASP A 61 7.41 11.46 -33.61
CA ASP A 61 7.39 11.77 -35.04
C ASP A 61 8.74 11.42 -35.71
N ARG A 62 9.82 11.45 -34.93
CA ARG A 62 11.19 11.14 -35.40
C ARG A 62 12.00 10.41 -34.33
N VAL A 63 13.00 9.64 -34.76
CA VAL A 63 13.98 9.04 -33.84
C VAL A 63 15.06 10.07 -33.52
N THR A 64 15.20 10.42 -32.24
CA THR A 64 16.27 11.33 -31.76
C THR A 64 17.54 10.55 -31.43
N PRO A 65 18.72 11.20 -31.31
CA PRO A 65 19.94 10.54 -30.86
C PRO A 65 19.78 9.88 -29.48
N SER A 66 19.08 10.53 -28.55
CA SER A 66 18.79 9.95 -27.23
C SER A 66 17.94 8.68 -27.31
N MET A 67 16.96 8.65 -28.22
CA MET A 67 16.15 7.46 -28.47
C MET A 67 16.97 6.35 -29.09
N GLN A 68 17.77 6.65 -30.11
CA GLN A 68 18.61 5.66 -30.78
C GLN A 68 19.58 5.02 -29.79
N ASN A 69 20.31 5.81 -29.01
CA ASN A 69 21.23 5.30 -28.00
C ASN A 69 20.52 4.42 -26.95
N ALA A 70 19.32 4.81 -26.51
CA ALA A 70 18.55 4.03 -25.55
C ALA A 70 18.06 2.70 -26.14
N ILE A 71 17.65 2.68 -27.41
CA ILE A 71 17.25 1.47 -28.14
C ILE A 71 18.46 0.55 -28.29
N ASP A 72 19.58 1.07 -28.80
CA ASP A 72 20.80 0.31 -29.04
C ASP A 72 21.34 -0.32 -27.75
N GLU A 73 21.37 0.43 -26.65
CA GLU A 73 21.81 -0.11 -25.35
C GLU A 73 20.84 -1.17 -24.81
N THR A 74 19.53 -1.02 -25.06
CA THR A 74 18.53 -2.01 -24.68
C THR A 74 18.72 -3.31 -25.47
N GLU A 75 18.91 -3.22 -26.78
CA GLU A 75 19.15 -4.36 -27.65
C GLU A 75 20.47 -5.07 -27.32
N ARG A 76 21.54 -4.30 -27.10
CA ARG A 76 22.84 -4.84 -26.67
C ARG A 76 22.71 -5.64 -25.38
N ARG A 77 22.01 -5.10 -24.37
CA ARG A 77 21.78 -5.81 -23.10
C ARG A 77 20.94 -7.07 -23.29
N ARG A 78 19.89 -7.01 -24.11
CA ARG A 78 19.02 -8.16 -24.40
C ARG A 78 19.81 -9.29 -25.07
N ALA A 79 20.63 -8.98 -26.08
CA ALA A 79 21.45 -9.97 -26.77
C ALA A 79 22.39 -10.72 -25.81
N ILE A 80 23.07 -9.99 -24.91
CA ILE A 80 23.94 -10.58 -23.89
C ILE A 80 23.15 -11.51 -22.95
N GLN A 81 21.96 -11.08 -22.52
CA GLN A 81 21.09 -11.87 -21.65
C GLN A 81 20.59 -13.15 -22.35
N GLU A 82 20.18 -13.07 -23.60
CA GLU A 82 19.73 -14.22 -24.39
C GLU A 82 20.85 -15.23 -24.64
N GLU A 83 22.06 -14.76 -24.94
CA GLU A 83 23.23 -15.61 -25.11
C GLU A 83 23.59 -16.32 -23.79
N TYR A 84 23.63 -15.57 -22.68
CA TYR A 84 23.86 -16.12 -21.36
C TYR A 84 22.81 -17.18 -21.00
N ASN A 85 21.53 -16.88 -21.21
CA ASN A 85 20.44 -17.79 -20.92
C ASN A 85 20.56 -19.09 -21.73
N ARG A 86 20.88 -18.99 -23.03
CA ARG A 86 21.08 -20.14 -23.91
C ARG A 86 22.26 -21.00 -23.46
N ALA A 87 23.38 -20.38 -23.10
CA ALA A 87 24.58 -21.08 -22.65
C ALA A 87 24.36 -21.84 -21.33
N HIS A 88 23.47 -21.34 -20.46
CA HIS A 88 23.21 -21.91 -19.13
C HIS A 88 21.88 -22.68 -19.03
N GLY A 89 21.12 -22.79 -20.12
CA GLY A 89 19.81 -23.46 -20.12
C GLY A 89 18.75 -22.74 -19.26
N ILE A 90 18.88 -21.43 -19.08
CA ILE A 90 17.95 -20.62 -18.28
C ILE A 90 16.75 -20.25 -19.16
N THR A 91 15.55 -20.59 -18.71
CA THR A 91 14.30 -20.11 -19.32
C THR A 91 13.85 -18.86 -18.57
N PRO A 92 13.65 -17.71 -19.23
CA PRO A 92 13.12 -16.51 -18.57
C PRO A 92 11.77 -16.82 -17.94
N GLU A 93 11.56 -16.38 -16.70
CA GLU A 93 10.28 -16.47 -16.01
C GLU A 93 9.97 -15.13 -15.37
N THR A 94 8.71 -14.69 -15.44
CA THR A 94 8.28 -13.49 -14.72
C THR A 94 8.39 -13.76 -13.22
N ILE A 95 9.06 -12.86 -12.50
CA ILE A 95 9.12 -12.91 -11.05
C ILE A 95 7.71 -12.68 -10.50
N LYS A 96 7.03 -13.76 -10.12
CA LYS A 96 5.83 -13.67 -9.29
C LYS A 96 6.29 -13.31 -7.88
N LYS A 97 6.45 -12.01 -7.59
CA LYS A 97 6.41 -11.58 -6.19
C LYS A 97 5.05 -12.04 -5.69
N ALA A 98 5.03 -12.80 -4.59
CA ALA A 98 3.80 -12.91 -3.84
C ALA A 98 3.42 -11.46 -3.54
N ILE A 99 2.34 -10.97 -4.15
CA ILE A 99 1.55 -9.90 -3.55
C ILE A 99 1.49 -10.34 -2.09
N LYS A 100 2.13 -9.60 -1.16
CA LYS A 100 2.05 -9.89 0.28
C LYS A 100 0.56 -10.15 0.48
N ARG A 101 0.15 -11.42 0.63
CA ARG A 101 -1.26 -11.81 0.54
C ARG A 101 -1.90 -10.95 1.59
N GLY A 102 -2.63 -9.97 1.08
CA GLY A 102 -3.01 -8.83 1.87
C GLY A 102 -3.79 -9.38 3.03
N ILE A 103 -3.62 -8.73 4.16
CA ILE A 103 -4.45 -8.80 5.36
C ILE A 103 -5.94 -9.10 5.06
N GLU A 104 -6.46 -8.80 3.85
CA GLU A 104 -7.73 -9.26 3.26
C GLU A 104 -8.06 -10.76 3.49
N GLU A 105 -7.16 -11.70 3.20
CA GLU A 105 -7.46 -13.14 3.43
C GLU A 105 -7.50 -13.48 4.93
N GLU A 106 -6.71 -12.78 5.75
CA GLU A 106 -6.72 -12.94 7.20
C GLU A 106 -7.94 -12.27 7.85
N ILE A 107 -8.45 -11.18 7.27
CA ILE A 107 -9.68 -10.50 7.64
C ILE A 107 -10.89 -11.38 7.30
N GLU A 108 -10.95 -11.98 6.10
CA GLU A 108 -12.04 -12.90 5.73
C GLU A 108 -12.03 -14.16 6.60
N ALA A 109 -10.86 -14.73 6.88
CA ALA A 109 -10.73 -15.87 7.78
C ALA A 109 -11.16 -15.53 9.22
N ARG A 110 -10.80 -14.36 9.74
CA ARG A 110 -11.18 -13.92 11.10
C ARG A 110 -12.65 -13.52 11.20
N GLN A 111 -13.25 -12.95 10.15
CA GLN A 111 -14.69 -12.65 10.11
C GLN A 111 -15.53 -13.93 10.12
N PHE A 112 -15.13 -14.95 9.36
CA PHE A 112 -15.78 -16.26 9.35
C PHE A 112 -15.74 -16.95 10.73
N VAL A 113 -14.60 -16.88 11.43
CA VAL A 113 -14.45 -17.41 12.80
C VAL A 113 -15.27 -16.61 13.83
N ARG A 114 -15.41 -15.30 13.64
CA ARG A 114 -16.17 -14.44 14.57
C ARG A 114 -17.68 -14.63 14.47
N GLU A 115 -18.22 -14.88 13.27
CA GLU A 115 -19.64 -15.18 13.08
C GLU A 115 -20.04 -16.58 13.56
N SER A 116 -19.10 -17.53 13.59
CA SER A 116 -19.40 -18.93 13.94
C SER A 116 -19.28 -19.26 15.44
N VAL A 117 -18.60 -18.43 16.24
CA VAL A 117 -18.27 -18.79 17.64
C VAL A 117 -19.08 -18.05 18.71
N GLY A 118 -19.79 -16.96 18.40
CA GLY A 118 -20.86 -16.43 19.29
C GLY A 118 -20.55 -16.34 20.79
N PHE A 119 -19.43 -15.73 21.20
CA PHE A 119 -19.10 -15.52 22.61
C PHE A 119 -19.34 -14.07 23.07
N SER A 120 -20.30 -13.95 23.98
CA SER A 120 -20.56 -12.83 24.89
C SER A 120 -19.70 -12.96 26.16
N ASP A 121 -19.23 -11.82 26.69
CA ASP A 121 -18.82 -11.61 28.10
C ASP A 121 -17.35 -11.77 28.58
N GLU A 122 -16.33 -11.79 27.70
CA GLU A 122 -14.89 -11.66 28.11
C GLU A 122 -14.18 -10.41 27.52
N SER A 123 -14.94 -9.43 27.03
CA SER A 123 -14.44 -8.37 26.14
C SER A 123 -13.56 -7.26 26.74
N GLU A 124 -13.43 -7.13 28.06
CA GLU A 124 -12.71 -6.00 28.66
C GLU A 124 -11.22 -6.28 28.96
N TYR A 125 -10.86 -7.46 29.45
CA TYR A 125 -9.47 -7.77 29.84
C TYR A 125 -8.52 -8.03 28.67
N ILE A 126 -9.05 -8.47 27.52
CA ILE A 126 -8.26 -8.79 26.32
C ILE A 126 -7.77 -7.51 25.61
N THR A 127 -8.38 -6.35 25.86
CA THR A 127 -8.07 -5.13 25.09
C THR A 127 -6.73 -4.48 25.44
N GLN A 128 -6.29 -4.51 26.70
CA GLN A 128 -5.04 -3.86 27.10
C GLN A 128 -3.81 -4.66 26.71
N GLU A 129 -3.79 -5.97 26.93
CA GLU A 129 -2.68 -6.83 26.51
C GLU A 129 -2.54 -6.86 24.99
N PHE A 130 -3.66 -6.91 24.27
CA PHE A 130 -3.69 -6.85 22.81
C PHE A 130 -3.19 -5.50 22.26
N LEU A 131 -3.45 -4.38 22.95
CA LEU A 131 -2.89 -3.08 22.58
C LEU A 131 -1.37 -3.03 22.73
N VAL A 132 -0.82 -3.65 23.78
CA VAL A 132 0.64 -3.73 24.01
C VAL A 132 1.31 -4.57 22.93
N GLU A 133 0.67 -5.67 22.52
CA GLU A 133 1.17 -6.53 21.45
C GLU A 133 1.15 -5.81 20.10
N LEU A 134 0.07 -5.11 19.76
CA LEU A 134 -0.02 -4.29 18.55
C LEU A 134 1.01 -3.16 18.52
N GLU A 135 1.28 -2.51 19.67
CA GLU A 135 2.29 -1.46 19.77
C GLU A 135 3.70 -2.01 19.56
N LYS A 136 3.98 -3.21 20.07
CA LYS A 136 5.24 -3.92 19.81
C LYS A 136 5.39 -4.26 18.32
N GLU A 137 4.36 -4.80 17.67
CA GLU A 137 4.38 -5.10 16.24
C GLU A 137 4.56 -3.83 15.38
N MET A 138 3.95 -2.71 15.78
CA MET A 138 4.10 -1.42 15.12
C MET A 138 5.55 -0.93 15.18
N LEU A 139 6.19 -1.04 16.34
CA LEU A 139 7.59 -0.66 16.54
C LEU A 139 8.54 -1.57 15.74
N GLU A 140 8.30 -2.87 15.72
CA GLU A 140 9.08 -3.82 14.91
C GLU A 140 8.94 -3.53 13.40
N ALA A 141 7.74 -3.14 12.94
CA ALA A 141 7.51 -2.73 11.56
C ALA A 141 8.25 -1.42 11.23
N ALA A 142 8.30 -0.46 12.16
CA ALA A 142 9.06 0.78 11.98
C ALA A 142 10.58 0.54 11.95
N GLU A 143 11.10 -0.36 12.79
CA GLU A 143 12.52 -0.75 12.80
C GLU A 143 12.93 -1.45 11.49
N LYS A 144 12.02 -2.23 10.91
CA LYS A 144 12.19 -2.88 9.60
C LYS A 144 11.91 -1.96 8.40
N LEU A 145 11.70 -0.65 8.63
CA LEU A 145 11.37 0.36 7.60
C LEU A 145 10.07 0.07 6.82
N GLU A 146 9.15 -0.72 7.39
CA GLU A 146 7.83 -1.01 6.83
C GLU A 146 6.81 0.08 7.23
N PHE A 147 7.02 1.32 6.78
CA PHE A 147 6.26 2.50 7.25
C PHE A 147 4.76 2.44 7.01
N GLU A 148 4.31 1.83 5.90
CA GLU A 148 2.88 1.65 5.62
C GLU A 148 2.21 0.71 6.64
N ARG A 149 2.92 -0.36 7.04
CA ARG A 149 2.45 -1.30 8.05
C ARG A 149 2.41 -0.66 9.43
N ALA A 150 3.44 0.10 9.79
CA ALA A 150 3.47 0.85 11.04
C ALA A 150 2.34 1.90 11.11
N ALA A 151 2.03 2.59 10.00
CA ALA A 151 0.92 3.54 9.94
C ALA A 151 -0.45 2.87 10.14
N LEU A 152 -0.69 1.72 9.50
CA LEU A 152 -1.93 0.96 9.67
C LEU A 152 -2.11 0.44 11.10
N LEU A 153 -1.04 -0.09 11.72
CA LEU A 153 -1.06 -0.55 13.10
C LEU A 153 -1.32 0.61 14.07
N ARG A 154 -0.71 1.78 13.84
CA ARG A 154 -0.97 3.00 14.61
C ARG A 154 -2.44 3.42 14.53
N ASP A 155 -2.98 3.53 13.33
CA ASP A 155 -4.36 3.98 13.13
C ASP A 155 -5.35 2.97 13.77
N ARG A 156 -5.02 1.67 13.75
CA ARG A 156 -5.80 0.63 14.42
C ARG A 156 -5.71 0.69 15.95
N ILE A 157 -4.54 0.96 16.50
CA ILE A 157 -4.33 1.20 17.93
C ILE A 157 -5.16 2.41 18.37
N ASP A 158 -5.18 3.48 17.58
CA ASP A 158 -5.97 4.68 17.85
C ASP A 158 -7.48 4.41 17.78
N GLU A 159 -7.95 3.62 16.82
CA GLU A 159 -9.35 3.17 16.76
C GLU A 159 -9.76 2.36 17.99
N LEU A 160 -8.93 1.42 18.41
CA LEU A 160 -9.21 0.54 19.56
C LEU A 160 -9.18 1.33 20.88
N LYS A 161 -8.22 2.25 21.05
CA LYS A 161 -8.18 3.20 22.18
C LYS A 161 -9.42 4.10 22.20
N ASN A 162 -9.87 4.57 21.04
CA ASN A 162 -11.06 5.43 20.93
C ASN A 162 -12.38 4.68 21.12
N THR A 163 -12.44 3.40 20.77
CA THR A 163 -13.64 2.57 20.92
C THR A 163 -13.77 2.05 22.35
N GLY A 164 -12.66 1.68 23.00
CA GLY A 164 -12.61 1.36 24.44
C GLY A 164 -12.83 2.59 25.35
N GLY A 165 -12.62 3.81 24.84
CA GLY A 165 -12.89 5.06 25.57
C GLY A 165 -14.33 5.57 25.50
N LYS A 166 -15.20 4.99 24.65
CA LYS A 166 -16.55 5.50 24.37
C LYS A 166 -17.69 4.82 25.15
N SER A 167 -17.41 4.33 26.36
CA SER A 167 -18.43 3.90 27.33
C SER A 167 -18.61 4.87 28.51
N GLY A 168 -17.96 6.04 28.51
CA GLY A 168 -17.85 6.83 29.73
C GLY A 168 -17.75 8.35 29.57
N LYS A 169 -18.53 8.98 28.68
CA LYS A 169 -18.88 10.42 28.75
C LYS A 169 -19.86 10.81 27.65
N MET A 170 -21.14 10.94 28.00
CA MET A 170 -22.03 11.97 27.45
C MET A 170 -23.33 12.03 28.27
N GLN A 171 -23.37 12.94 29.23
CA GLN A 171 -24.57 13.72 29.55
C GLN A 171 -24.17 14.95 30.39
N ALA A 172 -23.96 16.09 29.72
CA ALA A 172 -23.86 17.39 30.35
C ALA A 172 -24.57 18.46 29.49
N GLY A 173 -25.76 18.87 29.97
CA GLY A 173 -26.49 20.10 29.60
C GLY A 173 -27.22 20.06 28.26
N LYS A 174 -28.44 20.58 28.06
CA LYS A 174 -29.33 21.54 28.75
C LYS A 174 -30.78 21.16 28.29
N THR A 175 -31.94 21.57 28.83
CA THR A 175 -32.39 22.88 29.32
C THR A 175 -33.82 22.76 29.90
N SER A 176 -34.11 23.53 30.95
CA SER A 176 -35.36 24.26 31.27
C SER A 176 -36.73 23.57 31.48
N ARG A 177 -37.30 23.95 32.65
CA ARG A 177 -38.67 24.45 32.93
C ARG A 177 -39.71 23.51 33.56
N ALA A 178 -39.96 23.86 34.83
CA ALA A 178 -41.25 24.12 35.48
C ALA A 178 -42.14 22.93 35.90
N GLY A 179 -42.49 22.88 37.19
CA GLY A 179 -43.71 22.18 37.61
C GLY A 179 -43.86 21.63 39.04
N LYS A 180 -43.84 22.50 40.05
CA LYS A 180 -44.78 22.55 41.21
C LYS A 180 -45.03 21.32 42.15
N LYS A 181 -45.02 21.67 43.46
CA LYS A 181 -45.70 21.06 44.65
C LYS A 181 -44.96 19.84 45.27
N GLY A 182 -44.78 19.69 46.58
CA GLY A 182 -45.25 20.40 47.77
C GLY A 182 -45.26 19.43 48.97
N LYS A 183 -45.18 19.98 50.20
CA LYS A 183 -45.29 19.37 51.56
C LYS A 183 -44.01 18.72 52.13
N ARG A 184 -43.42 19.34 53.17
CA ARG A 184 -43.63 19.11 54.63
C ARG A 184 -43.24 17.66 55.02
N GLN A 185 -42.34 17.38 55.96
CA GLN A 185 -42.40 17.81 57.37
C GLN A 185 -41.11 17.36 58.11
N ARG A 186 -40.64 18.19 59.07
CA ARG A 186 -40.04 17.88 60.40
C ARG A 186 -39.43 16.47 60.61
N ARG A 187 -38.29 16.29 61.29
CA ARG A 187 -38.01 16.76 62.66
C ARG A 187 -36.58 16.33 63.08
N ARG A 188 -35.93 17.23 63.83
CA ARG A 188 -34.81 17.07 64.78
C ARG A 188 -34.52 15.65 65.31
N ARG A 189 -33.23 15.33 65.45
CA ARG A 189 -32.49 15.46 66.71
C ARG A 189 -30.99 15.58 66.45
#